data_AF-A0A5B7IJQ7-F1
#
_entry.id   AF-A0A5B7IJQ7-F1
#
_cell.length_a   1.000
_cell.length_b   1.000
_cell.length_c   1.000
_cell.angle_alpha   90.00
_cell.angle_beta   90.00
_cell.angle_gamma   90.00
#
_symmetry.space_group_name_H-M   'P 1'
#
loop_
_entity.id
_entity.type
_entity.pdbx_description
1 polymer ?
#
loop_
_entity_poly.entity_id
_entity_poly.type
_entity_poly.pdbx_seq_one_letter_code
_entity_poly.pdbx_strand_id
1 'polypeptide(L)'
;MLGFQPHMKPATSSMEPAVIPEDLEAPVSFDWRKHGVVTPVKNQGMCGSCWAFSTTGNVEGQWAIKHKQLYSLSEQELVDCDATDDGCNGGLPENAYEAIAKLGGLELEDDYPYDGEDEQCHFNRSLVSTKL
;
A
#
# COMPACT_ATOMS: atom_id res chain seq x y z
N MET A 1 8.91 3.95 13.38
CA MET A 1 8.61 3.28 12.09
C MET A 1 7.79 4.25 11.26
N LEU A 2 8.19 4.52 10.03
CA LEU A 2 7.44 5.36 9.09
C LEU A 2 6.43 4.44 8.37
N GLY A 3 5.13 4.73 8.43
CA GLY A 3 4.07 3.92 7.80
C GLY A 3 2.83 3.68 8.67
N PHE A 4 1.74 3.23 8.04
CA PHE A 4 0.47 2.86 8.69
C PHE A 4 0.71 1.76 9.73
N GLN A 5 0.22 1.98 10.94
CA GLN A 5 0.35 1.04 12.05
C GLN A 5 -1.02 0.37 12.26
N PRO A 6 -1.16 -0.94 12.01
CA PRO A 6 -2.46 -1.63 12.14
C PRO A 6 -3.00 -1.68 13.58
N HIS A 7 -2.22 -1.22 14.56
CA HIS A 7 -2.63 -1.01 15.95
C HIS A 7 -2.95 0.46 16.27
N MET A 8 -3.22 1.29 15.25
CA MET A 8 -3.72 2.64 15.47
C MET A 8 -4.95 2.56 16.37
N LYS A 9 -4.80 3.13 17.57
CA LYS A 9 -5.82 3.15 18.62
C LYS A 9 -7.13 3.68 18.01
N PRO A 10 -8.30 3.22 18.48
CA PRO A 10 -9.58 3.70 17.97
C PRO A 10 -9.61 5.23 17.93
N ALA A 11 -10.35 5.79 16.98
CA ALA A 11 -10.49 7.23 16.68
C ALA A 11 -10.90 8.13 17.88
N THR A 12 -11.01 7.57 19.07
CA THR A 12 -11.20 8.24 20.36
C THR A 12 -9.89 8.63 21.06
N SER A 13 -8.73 8.13 20.61
CA SER A 13 -7.44 8.60 21.10
C SER A 13 -7.01 9.82 20.28
N SER A 14 -6.96 11.00 20.91
CA SER A 14 -6.32 12.18 20.33
C SER A 14 -4.94 11.79 19.77
N MET A 15 -4.72 12.02 18.48
CA MET A 15 -3.38 11.86 17.91
C MET A 15 -2.46 12.82 18.65
N GLU A 16 -1.48 12.30 19.38
CA GLU A 16 -0.47 13.16 19.98
C GLU A 16 0.31 13.85 18.84
N PRO A 17 0.55 15.17 18.93
CA PRO A 17 1.37 15.86 17.96
C PRO A 17 2.73 15.18 17.85
N ALA A 18 3.19 14.94 16.62
CA ALA A 18 4.54 14.46 16.40
C ALA A 18 5.54 15.48 16.97
N VAL A 19 6.46 15.02 17.81
CA VAL A 19 7.57 15.85 18.29
C VAL A 19 8.57 15.97 17.14
N ILE A 20 8.62 17.15 16.52
CA ILE A 20 9.62 17.49 15.51
C ILE A 20 10.82 18.09 16.26
N PRO A 21 12.02 17.50 16.19
CA PRO A 21 13.21 18.09 16.80
C PRO A 21 13.45 19.49 16.25
N GLU A 22 13.79 20.46 17.11
CA GLU A 22 14.05 21.85 16.72
C GLU A 22 15.26 21.97 15.77
N ASP A 23 16.17 20.99 15.80
CA ASP A 23 17.36 20.87 14.96
C ASP A 23 17.13 20.01 13.70
N LEU A 24 15.89 19.54 13.45
CA LEU A 24 15.57 18.78 12.25
C LEU A 24 15.47 19.72 11.03
N GLU A 25 16.56 19.83 10.29
CA GLU A 25 16.55 20.48 8.99
C GLU A 25 16.12 19.50 7.89
N ALA A 26 14.87 19.62 7.45
CA ALA A 26 14.41 18.91 6.26
C ALA A 26 15.15 19.43 5.01
N PRO A 27 15.53 18.54 4.07
CA PRO A 27 16.18 18.96 2.85
C PRO A 27 15.26 19.84 2.00
N VAL A 28 15.83 20.86 1.35
CA VAL A 28 15.09 21.78 0.45
C VAL A 28 14.44 21.05 -0.74
N SER A 29 14.98 19.89 -1.12
CA SER A 29 14.42 19.02 -2.14
C SER A 29 14.71 17.56 -1.80
N PHE A 30 13.73 16.69 -2.01
CA PHE A 30 13.87 15.26 -1.78
C PHE A 30 13.11 14.47 -2.85
N ASP A 31 13.69 13.36 -3.33
CA ASP A 31 13.11 12.55 -4.40
C ASP A 31 13.37 11.07 -4.14
N TRP A 32 12.36 10.34 -3.64
CA TRP A 32 12.43 8.91 -3.35
C TRP A 32 12.87 8.06 -4.56
N ARG A 33 12.63 8.51 -5.80
CA ARG A 33 13.04 7.77 -7.01
C ARG A 33 14.55 7.66 -7.12
N LYS A 34 15.28 8.68 -6.64
CA LYS A 34 16.76 8.68 -6.60
C LYS A 34 17.34 7.70 -5.58
N HIS A 35 16.50 7.11 -4.73
CA HIS A 35 16.89 6.18 -3.68
C HIS A 35 16.51 4.72 -4.02
N GLY A 36 15.97 4.44 -5.21
CA GLY A 36 15.64 3.07 -5.64
C GLY A 36 14.51 2.43 -4.85
N VAL A 37 13.59 3.24 -4.31
CA VAL A 37 12.44 2.77 -3.50
C VAL A 37 11.10 3.12 -4.14
N VAL A 38 11.09 3.35 -5.46
CA VAL A 38 9.88 3.67 -6.23
C VAL A 38 9.88 2.77 -7.46
N THR A 39 8.79 2.01 -7.64
CA THR A 39 8.54 1.16 -8.79
C THR A 39 8.31 1.98 -10.07
N PRO A 40 8.37 1.36 -11.26
CA PRO A 40 7.95 2.00 -12.49
C PRO A 40 6.50 2.51 -12.42
N VAL A 41 6.18 3.52 -13.21
CA VAL A 41 4.81 4.01 -13.34
C VAL A 41 3.92 2.91 -13.91
N LYS A 42 2.80 2.62 -13.23
CA LYS A 42 1.76 1.68 -13.67
C LYS A 42 0.54 2.42 -14.26
N ASN A 43 -0.47 1.68 -14.74
CA ASN A 43 -1.67 2.26 -15.38
C ASN A 43 -2.95 1.54 -14.94
N GLN A 44 -3.85 2.25 -14.25
CA GLN A 44 -5.14 1.72 -13.77
C GLN A 44 -6.21 1.56 -14.87
N GLY A 45 -5.98 2.08 -16.07
CA GLY A 45 -6.97 2.04 -17.14
C GLY A 45 -8.25 2.79 -16.82
N MET A 46 -9.41 2.18 -17.09
CA MET A 46 -10.73 2.78 -16.84
C MET A 46 -11.33 2.38 -15.48
N CYS A 47 -10.66 1.53 -14.73
CA CYS A 47 -11.08 1.09 -13.40
C CYS A 47 -10.80 2.21 -12.37
N GLY A 48 -11.75 2.46 -11.47
CA GLY A 48 -11.63 3.41 -10.36
C GLY A 48 -10.72 2.94 -9.22
N SER A 49 -9.69 2.16 -9.50
CA SER A 49 -8.76 1.52 -8.55
C SER A 49 -7.62 2.41 -8.06
N CYS A 50 -7.68 3.73 -8.25
CA CYS A 50 -6.57 4.64 -7.87
C CYS A 50 -6.20 4.53 -6.38
N TRP A 51 -7.16 4.17 -5.53
CA TRP A 51 -6.98 3.88 -4.12
C TRP A 51 -6.07 2.67 -3.88
N ALA A 52 -6.20 1.61 -4.69
CA ALA A 52 -5.34 0.44 -4.65
C ALA A 52 -3.91 0.80 -5.09
N PHE A 53 -3.75 1.47 -6.24
CA PHE A 53 -2.44 1.95 -6.72
C PHE A 53 -1.72 2.88 -5.74
N SER A 54 -2.46 3.79 -5.11
CA SER A 54 -1.90 4.68 -4.08
C SER A 54 -1.41 3.90 -2.87
N THR A 55 -2.13 2.85 -2.48
CA THR A 55 -1.82 2.02 -1.33
C THR A 55 -0.63 1.11 -1.61
N THR A 56 -0.65 0.34 -2.70
CA THR A 56 0.45 -0.55 -3.10
C THR A 56 1.74 0.23 -3.26
N GLY A 57 1.74 1.36 -3.98
CA GLY A 57 2.93 2.19 -4.17
C GLY A 57 3.53 2.71 -2.86
N ASN A 58 2.70 3.00 -1.84
CA ASN A 58 3.20 3.34 -0.51
C ASN A 58 3.86 2.13 0.18
N VAL A 59 3.19 0.97 0.18
CA VAL A 59 3.67 -0.26 0.81
C VAL A 59 4.97 -0.72 0.16
N GLU A 60 5.07 -0.70 -1.16
CA GLU A 60 6.29 -0.97 -1.93
C GLU A 60 7.45 -0.09 -1.48
N GLY A 61 7.22 1.23 -1.39
CA GLY A 61 8.25 2.18 -0.95
C GLY A 61 8.69 1.95 0.50
N GLN A 62 7.75 1.74 1.43
CA GLN A 62 8.08 1.45 2.83
C GLN A 62 8.82 0.11 2.97
N TRP A 63 8.38 -0.91 2.22
CA TRP A 63 9.04 -2.20 2.19
C TRP A 63 10.48 -2.08 1.69
N ALA A 64 10.71 -1.34 0.61
CA ALA A 64 12.04 -1.10 0.06
C ALA A 64 12.94 -0.30 1.02
N ILE A 65 12.40 0.70 1.71
CA ILE A 65 13.15 1.45 2.72
C ILE A 65 13.61 0.52 3.86
N LYS A 66 12.72 -0.34 4.36
CA LYS A 66 12.96 -1.21 5.52
C LYS A 66 13.82 -2.42 5.19
N HIS A 67 13.52 -3.11 4.09
CA HIS A 67 14.11 -4.41 3.75
C HIS A 67 15.15 -4.33 2.63
N LYS A 68 15.33 -3.17 1.99
CA LYS A 68 16.25 -2.97 0.86
C LYS A 68 15.90 -3.83 -0.36
N GLN A 69 14.63 -4.20 -0.49
CA GLN A 69 14.08 -4.96 -1.61
C GLN A 69 12.89 -4.19 -2.17
N LEU A 70 12.95 -3.81 -3.45
CA LEU A 70 11.85 -3.15 -4.13
C LEU A 70 11.02 -4.22 -4.85
N TYR A 71 9.77 -4.37 -4.42
CA TYR A 71 8.79 -5.27 -5.05
C TYR A 71 7.74 -4.47 -5.80
N SER A 72 7.15 -5.09 -6.81
CA SER A 72 5.90 -4.66 -7.42
C SER A 72 4.79 -5.52 -6.81
N LEU A 73 3.87 -4.92 -6.08
CA LEU A 73 2.77 -5.59 -5.39
C LEU A 73 1.49 -5.51 -6.21
N SER A 74 0.61 -6.49 -6.00
CA SER A 74 -0.65 -6.57 -6.73
C SER A 74 -1.65 -5.51 -6.29
N GLU A 75 -2.05 -4.64 -7.23
CA GLU A 75 -3.24 -3.80 -7.04
C GLU A 75 -4.54 -4.61 -7.15
N GLN A 76 -4.56 -5.63 -8.01
CA GLN A 76 -5.76 -6.44 -8.27
C GLN A 76 -6.20 -7.22 -7.04
N GLU A 77 -5.26 -7.72 -6.25
CA GLU A 77 -5.56 -8.36 -4.97
C GLU A 77 -6.36 -7.43 -4.06
N LEU A 78 -6.08 -6.13 -4.05
CA LEU A 78 -6.89 -5.17 -3.28
C LEU A 78 -8.25 -4.94 -3.92
N VAL A 79 -8.31 -4.77 -5.25
CA VAL A 79 -9.58 -4.60 -5.98
C VAL A 79 -10.54 -5.75 -5.69
N ASP A 80 -10.04 -6.98 -5.65
CA ASP A 80 -10.88 -8.18 -5.50
C ASP A 80 -11.11 -8.59 -4.04
N CYS A 81 -10.13 -8.39 -3.15
CA CYS A 81 -10.15 -8.95 -1.79
C CYS A 81 -10.44 -7.94 -0.67
N ASP A 82 -10.41 -6.63 -0.94
CA ASP A 82 -10.92 -5.65 0.03
C ASP A 82 -12.45 -5.70 0.06
N ALA A 83 -12.99 -6.34 1.09
CA ALA A 83 -14.43 -6.47 1.28
C ALA A 83 -15.14 -5.18 1.75
N THR A 84 -14.41 -4.08 1.95
CA THR A 84 -14.95 -2.80 2.46
C THR A 84 -15.18 -1.80 1.33
N ASP A 85 -14.27 -1.77 0.36
CA ASP A 85 -14.32 -0.90 -0.80
C ASP A 85 -15.08 -1.56 -1.96
N ASP A 86 -15.33 -0.80 -3.03
CA ASP A 86 -16.20 -1.20 -4.15
C ASP A 86 -15.39 -1.43 -5.44
N GLY A 87 -14.19 -2.01 -5.30
CA GLY A 87 -13.31 -2.38 -6.41
C GLY A 87 -13.06 -1.23 -7.40
N CYS A 88 -13.45 -1.44 -8.66
CA CYS A 88 -13.37 -0.47 -9.74
C CYS A 88 -14.36 0.70 -9.64
N ASN A 89 -15.33 0.67 -8.72
CA ASN A 89 -16.21 1.82 -8.45
C ASN A 89 -15.62 2.80 -7.44
N GLY A 90 -14.51 2.43 -6.79
CA GLY A 90 -13.75 3.30 -5.89
C GLY A 90 -13.53 2.71 -4.51
N GLY A 91 -12.67 3.38 -3.74
CA GLY A 91 -12.25 2.93 -2.43
C GLY A 91 -11.38 3.96 -1.73
N LEU A 92 -10.94 3.64 -0.53
CA LEU A 92 -10.17 4.52 0.33
C LEU A 92 -8.88 3.84 0.80
N PRO A 93 -7.70 4.49 0.67
CA PRO A 93 -6.44 3.90 1.09
C PRO A 93 -6.43 3.40 2.55
N GLU A 94 -7.15 4.06 3.47
CA GLU A 94 -7.28 3.59 4.85
C GLU A 94 -7.90 2.19 4.97
N ASN A 95 -8.94 1.90 4.19
CA ASN A 95 -9.60 0.58 4.16
C ASN A 95 -8.65 -0.45 3.56
N ALA A 96 -7.97 -0.08 2.48
CA ALA A 96 -6.98 -0.92 1.83
C ALA A 96 -5.84 -1.32 2.78
N TYR A 97 -5.29 -0.39 3.57
CA TYR A 97 -4.27 -0.74 4.57
C TYR A 97 -4.80 -1.71 5.64
N GLU A 98 -6.05 -1.55 6.07
CA GLU A 98 -6.68 -2.53 6.97
C GLU A 98 -6.87 -3.90 6.30
N ALA A 99 -7.26 -3.93 5.03
CA ALA A 99 -7.39 -5.15 4.24
C ALA A 99 -6.05 -5.88 4.16
N ILE A 100 -4.95 -5.18 3.82
CA ILE A 100 -3.59 -5.75 3.81
C ILE A 100 -3.23 -6.33 5.17
N ALA A 101 -3.53 -5.62 6.26
CA ALA A 101 -3.28 -6.11 7.61
C ALA A 101 -4.07 -7.39 7.95
N LYS A 102 -5.33 -7.48 7.48
CA LYS A 102 -6.19 -8.68 7.66
C LYS A 102 -5.71 -9.86 6.80
N LEU A 103 -5.26 -9.60 5.57
CA LEU A 103 -4.70 -10.59 4.64
C LEU A 103 -3.34 -11.12 5.14
N GLY A 104 -2.58 -10.25 5.82
CA GLY A 104 -1.25 -10.54 6.37
C GLY A 104 -0.11 -10.15 5.42
N GLY A 105 -0.37 -9.25 4.48
CA GLY A 105 0.54 -8.84 3.40
C GLY A 105 -0.15 -8.95 2.03
N LEU A 106 0.63 -8.68 0.98
CA LEU A 106 0.23 -8.80 -0.43
C LEU A 106 1.13 -9.77 -1.20
N GLU A 107 0.58 -10.35 -2.26
CA GLU A 107 1.25 -11.04 -3.35
C GLU A 107 2.00 -10.04 -4.27
N LEU A 108 2.87 -10.56 -5.14
CA LEU A 108 3.51 -9.75 -6.17
C LEU A 108 2.55 -9.52 -7.34
N GLU A 109 2.80 -8.46 -8.09
CA GLU A 109 2.12 -8.17 -9.35
C GLU A 109 2.20 -9.36 -10.33
N ASP A 110 3.32 -10.07 -10.37
CA ASP A 110 3.49 -11.22 -11.27
C ASP A 110 2.68 -12.45 -10.83
N ASP A 111 2.34 -12.56 -9.54
CA ASP A 111 1.59 -13.69 -8.97
C ASP A 111 0.08 -13.44 -9.03
N TYR A 112 -0.35 -12.17 -8.94
CA TYR A 112 -1.74 -11.71 -9.05
C TYR A 112 -1.80 -10.46 -9.95
N PRO A 113 -1.79 -10.63 -11.28
CA PRO A 113 -1.66 -9.52 -12.23
C PRO A 113 -2.87 -8.60 -12.29
N TYR A 114 -2.63 -7.32 -12.58
CA TYR A 114 -3.69 -6.34 -12.82
C TYR A 114 -4.38 -6.53 -14.17
N ASP A 115 -5.70 -6.59 -14.15
CA ASP A 115 -6.56 -6.56 -15.35
C ASP A 115 -7.57 -5.40 -15.33
N GLY A 116 -7.84 -4.82 -14.15
CA GLY A 116 -8.73 -3.67 -14.00
C GLY A 116 -10.21 -4.02 -14.15
N GLU A 117 -10.60 -5.24 -13.80
CA GLU A 117 -11.98 -5.66 -13.67
C GLU A 117 -12.29 -6.09 -12.23
N ASP A 118 -13.57 -6.05 -11.83
CA ASP A 118 -13.98 -6.57 -10.53
C ASP A 118 -14.10 -8.09 -10.63
N GLU A 119 -13.28 -8.82 -9.90
CA GLU A 119 -13.28 -10.29 -9.93
C GLU A 119 -13.52 -10.91 -8.55
N GLN A 120 -13.62 -12.25 -8.53
CA GLN A 120 -13.63 -12.98 -7.27
C GLN A 120 -12.21 -13.02 -6.71
N CYS A 121 -12.06 -12.58 -5.46
CA CYS A 121 -10.82 -12.73 -4.69
C CYS A 121 -10.28 -14.17 -4.78
N HIS A 122 -9.09 -14.31 -5.36
CA HIS A 122 -8.37 -15.58 -5.47
C HIS A 122 -7.03 -15.57 -4.74
N PHE A 123 -6.92 -14.69 -3.73
CA PHE A 123 -5.75 -14.52 -2.87
C PHE A 123 -5.17 -15.85 -2.39
N ASN A 124 -3.87 -16.01 -2.60
CA ASN A 124 -3.11 -17.16 -2.14
C ASN A 124 -2.10 -16.76 -1.05
N ARG A 125 -2.47 -17.04 0.20
CA ARG A 125 -1.63 -16.80 1.38
C ARG A 125 -0.21 -17.37 1.28
N SER A 126 0.03 -18.41 0.48
CA SER A 126 1.36 -18.99 0.30
C SER A 126 2.30 -18.16 -0.58
N LEU A 127 1.76 -17.25 -1.40
CA LEU A 127 2.50 -16.38 -2.32
C LEU A 127 2.73 -14.96 -1.75
N VAL A 128 2.22 -14.67 -0.55
CA VAL A 128 2.45 -13.40 0.14
C VAL A 128 3.94 -13.09 0.27
N SER A 129 4.35 -11.99 -0.34
CA SER A 129 5.74 -11.53 -0.39
C SER A 129 6.05 -10.42 0.62
N THR A 130 5.02 -9.73 1.11
CA THR A 130 5.16 -8.60 2.07
C THR A 130 4.50 -8.91 3.42
N LYS A 131 5.01 -9.92 4.12
CA LYS A 131 4.48 -10.27 5.46
C LYS A 131 4.66 -9.10 6.43
N LEU A 132 3.55 -8.51 6.85
CA LEU A 132 3.50 -7.39 7.80
C LEU A 132 3.56 -7.85 9.26
#